data_AF-A0A3P7IQN4-F1
#
_entry.id   AF-A0A3P7IQN4-F1
#
_cell.length_a   1.000
_cell.length_b   1.000
_cell.length_c   1.000
_cell.angle_alpha   90.00
_cell.angle_beta   90.00
_cell.angle_gamma   90.00
#
_symmetry.space_group_name_H-M   'P 1'
#
loop_
_entity.id
_entity.type
_entity.pdbx_description
1 polymer ?
#
loop_
_entity_poly.entity_id
_entity_poly.type
_entity_poly.pdbx_seq_one_letter_code
_entity_poly.pdbx_strand_id
1 'polypeptide(L)'
;MGEEKLVALQLMRKFLAFENSNEPLQIKSVVVKEGLKGIIYIEAFKQSHVANAINGVSALNQFNVTMVPIKEMVDTLRVVKDIPQLKVNSYVRLKRTMYKDDLAQVDWVDVAQSKVNLRIVPRIDYNRMRGALRTDADRNHKVKRRPMPRLFDLDRINCIKCHPSREIGGEVTNDGDF
;
A
#
# COMPACT_ATOMS: atom_id res chain seq x y z
N MET A 1 -14.52 9.68 -0.54
CA MET A 1 -14.38 8.22 -0.32
C MET A 1 -12.96 7.99 0.21
N GLY A 2 -12.79 7.47 1.43
CA GLY A 2 -11.47 7.40 2.08
C GLY A 2 -11.20 8.48 3.14
N GLU A 3 -12.20 9.31 3.46
CA GLU A 3 -12.09 10.37 4.48
C GLU A 3 -12.62 9.92 5.85
N GLU A 4 -12.99 8.65 6.03
CA GLU A 4 -13.65 8.13 7.23
C GLU A 4 -12.79 8.36 8.49
N LYS A 5 -11.46 8.17 8.36
CA LYS A 5 -10.50 8.45 9.43
C LYS A 5 -10.41 9.95 9.77
N LEU A 6 -10.48 10.83 8.75
CA LEU A 6 -10.47 12.28 8.95
C LEU A 6 -11.76 12.75 9.63
N VAL A 7 -12.89 12.17 9.23
CA VAL A 7 -14.20 12.46 9.84
C VAL A 7 -14.26 12.00 11.29
N ALA A 8 -13.72 10.81 11.62
CA ALA A 8 -13.63 10.36 13.00
C ALA A 8 -12.77 11.32 13.85
N LEU A 9 -11.65 11.80 13.32
CA LEU A 9 -10.82 12.82 13.97
C LEU A 9 -11.56 14.17 14.13
N GLN A 10 -12.34 14.56 13.13
CA GLN A 10 -13.16 15.77 13.19
C GLN A 10 -14.23 15.65 14.29
N LEU A 11 -14.91 14.51 14.39
CA LEU A 11 -15.88 14.23 15.45
C LEU A 11 -15.22 14.21 16.84
N MET A 12 -14.02 13.65 16.96
CA MET A 12 -13.25 13.68 18.21
C MET A 12 -12.90 15.11 18.62
N ARG A 13 -12.42 15.94 17.69
CA ARG A 13 -12.14 17.37 17.95
C ARG A 13 -13.41 18.13 18.34
N LYS A 14 -14.53 17.84 17.67
CA LYS A 14 -15.83 18.42 18.00
C LYS A 14 -16.26 18.01 19.41
N PHE A 15 -16.12 16.74 19.78
CA PHE A 15 -16.44 16.25 21.13
C PHE A 15 -15.68 17.04 22.20
N LEU A 16 -14.36 17.19 22.05
CA LEU A 16 -13.52 17.94 22.98
C LEU A 16 -13.88 19.43 23.02
N ALA A 17 -14.20 20.05 21.89
CA ALA A 17 -14.55 21.47 21.84
C ALA A 17 -15.87 21.78 22.58
N PHE A 18 -16.83 20.86 22.53
CA PHE A 18 -18.15 21.03 23.16
C PHE A 18 -18.23 20.46 24.59
N GLU A 19 -17.17 19.82 25.09
CA GLU A 19 -17.14 19.19 26.43
C GLU A 19 -17.45 20.18 27.55
N ASN A 20 -16.89 21.40 27.47
CA ASN A 20 -17.10 22.46 28.47
C ASN A 20 -18.19 23.47 28.08
N SER A 21 -18.98 23.16 27.05
CA SER A 21 -20.08 24.02 26.61
C SER A 21 -21.39 23.65 27.30
N ASN A 22 -22.41 24.52 27.21
CA ASN A 22 -23.75 24.23 27.76
C ASN A 22 -24.46 23.07 27.03
N GLU A 23 -24.00 22.69 25.83
CA GLU A 23 -24.57 21.62 25.02
C GLU A 23 -23.50 20.58 24.65
N PRO A 24 -23.10 19.69 25.59
CA PRO A 24 -22.10 18.69 25.32
C PRO A 24 -22.62 17.59 24.38
N LEU A 25 -21.73 17.07 23.53
CA LEU A 25 -22.04 15.93 22.68
C LEU A 25 -22.18 14.65 23.51
N GLN A 26 -23.27 13.91 23.32
CA GLN A 26 -23.62 12.72 24.11
C GLN A 26 -23.29 11.39 23.42
N ILE A 27 -22.40 11.42 22.44
CA ILE A 27 -21.81 10.23 21.82
C ILE A 27 -20.73 9.64 22.74
N LYS A 28 -20.50 8.33 22.65
CA LYS A 28 -19.51 7.61 23.49
C LYS A 28 -18.23 7.34 22.73
N SER A 29 -18.33 6.77 21.54
CA SER A 29 -17.18 6.44 20.71
C SER A 29 -17.54 6.53 19.22
N VAL A 30 -16.50 6.67 18.40
CA VAL A 30 -16.60 6.59 16.94
C VAL A 30 -15.61 5.55 16.47
N VAL A 31 -16.07 4.59 15.68
CA VAL A 31 -15.26 3.48 15.18
C VAL A 31 -15.23 3.49 13.67
N VAL A 32 -14.01 3.38 13.12
CA VAL A 32 -13.77 3.24 11.68
C VAL A 32 -13.19 1.85 11.43
N LYS A 33 -13.94 1.00 10.74
CA LYS A 33 -13.49 -0.35 10.41
C LYS A 33 -12.64 -0.34 9.14
N GLU A 34 -11.44 -0.89 9.22
CA GLU A 34 -10.58 -1.04 8.04
C GLU A 34 -11.17 -2.08 7.08
N GLY A 35 -11.28 -1.73 5.79
CA GLY A 35 -11.85 -2.59 4.75
C GLY A 35 -13.28 -2.22 4.31
N LEU A 36 -14.05 -1.54 5.15
CA LEU A 36 -15.33 -0.94 4.76
C LEU A 36 -15.11 0.52 4.36
N LYS A 37 -15.64 0.89 3.19
CA LYS A 37 -15.52 2.26 2.65
C LYS A 37 -16.85 2.98 2.76
N GLY A 38 -16.82 4.25 3.15
CA GLY A 38 -17.99 5.12 3.18
C GLY A 38 -18.93 4.95 4.39
N ILE A 39 -18.52 4.21 5.43
CA ILE A 39 -19.34 3.99 6.64
C ILE A 39 -18.47 4.22 7.87
N ILE A 40 -19.05 4.89 8.87
CA ILE A 40 -18.51 5.00 10.23
C ILE A 40 -19.54 4.49 11.23
N TYR A 41 -19.08 3.95 12.35
CA TYR A 41 -19.94 3.52 13.44
C TYR A 41 -19.85 4.54 14.58
N ILE A 42 -20.99 4.94 15.12
CA ILE A 42 -21.07 5.89 16.24
C ILE A 42 -21.83 5.21 17.36
N GLU A 43 -21.21 5.16 18.54
CA GLU A 43 -21.82 4.61 19.75
C GLU A 43 -22.57 5.73 20.48
N ALA A 44 -23.87 5.56 20.67
CA ALA A 44 -24.71 6.46 21.44
C ALA A 44 -25.97 5.74 21.95
N PHE A 45 -26.56 6.24 23.03
CA PHE A 45 -27.80 5.69 23.60
C PHE A 45 -29.05 6.00 22.76
N LYS A 46 -29.06 7.13 22.04
CA LYS A 46 -30.20 7.59 21.24
C LYS A 46 -29.73 8.06 19.88
N GLN A 47 -30.56 7.83 18.86
CA GLN A 47 -30.31 8.32 17.50
C GLN A 47 -30.22 9.85 17.43
N SER A 48 -30.97 10.57 18.29
CA SER A 48 -30.90 12.04 18.38
C SER A 48 -29.51 12.55 18.76
N HIS A 49 -28.78 11.82 19.62
CA HIS A 49 -27.42 12.20 20.01
C HIS A 49 -26.47 12.09 18.82
N VAL A 50 -26.67 11.08 17.97
CA VAL A 50 -25.92 10.91 16.72
C VAL A 50 -26.24 12.03 15.75
N ALA A 51 -27.53 12.35 15.55
CA ALA A 51 -27.97 13.43 14.67
C ALA A 51 -27.33 14.79 15.05
N ASN A 52 -27.30 15.11 16.34
CA ASN A 52 -26.65 16.33 16.83
C ASN A 52 -25.12 16.32 16.61
N ALA A 53 -24.48 15.16 16.79
CA ALA A 53 -23.04 15.01 16.60
C ALA A 53 -22.62 15.17 15.13
N ILE A 54 -23.37 14.59 14.20
CA ILE A 54 -23.09 14.69 12.76
C ILE A 54 -23.52 16.03 12.15
N ASN A 55 -24.31 16.84 12.87
CA ASN A 55 -24.73 18.15 12.37
C ASN A 55 -23.52 19.06 12.08
N GLY A 56 -23.51 19.70 10.90
CA GLY A 56 -22.41 20.53 10.43
C GLY A 56 -21.19 19.77 9.89
N VAL A 57 -21.22 18.44 9.83
CA VAL A 57 -20.15 17.63 9.21
C VAL A 57 -20.51 17.36 7.75
N SER A 58 -19.91 18.10 6.81
CA SER A 58 -20.23 18.00 5.38
C SER A 58 -19.95 16.63 4.75
N ALA A 59 -19.06 15.83 5.34
CA ALA A 59 -18.70 14.52 4.83
C ALA A 59 -19.70 13.41 5.19
N LEU A 60 -20.65 13.69 6.08
CA LEU A 60 -21.66 12.73 6.55
C LEU A 60 -23.06 13.12 6.08
N ASN A 61 -23.81 12.13 5.62
CA ASN A 61 -25.22 12.32 5.24
C ASN A 61 -26.10 12.17 6.48
N GLN A 62 -26.71 13.28 6.92
CA GLN A 62 -27.56 13.30 8.12
C GLN A 62 -28.83 12.45 7.99
N PHE A 63 -29.33 12.27 6.75
CA PHE A 63 -30.55 11.51 6.47
C PHE A 63 -30.36 9.99 6.48
N ASN A 64 -29.13 9.50 6.38
CA ASN A 64 -28.84 8.07 6.21
C ASN A 64 -28.21 7.46 7.48
N VAL A 65 -28.94 7.53 8.60
CA VAL A 65 -28.51 6.91 9.87
C VAL A 65 -29.29 5.62 10.08
N THR A 66 -28.59 4.49 10.11
CA THR A 66 -29.17 3.16 10.33
C THR A 66 -28.69 2.56 11.65
N MET A 67 -29.58 1.87 12.35
CA MET A 67 -29.25 1.17 13.59
C MET A 67 -28.59 -0.17 13.27
N VAL A 68 -27.47 -0.47 13.92
CA VAL A 68 -26.82 -1.79 13.83
C VAL A 68 -27.57 -2.79 14.72
N PRO A 69 -27.94 -3.99 14.22
CA PRO A 69 -28.54 -5.02 15.04
C PRO A 69 -27.63 -5.46 16.20
N ILE A 70 -28.20 -5.78 17.36
CA ILE A 70 -27.45 -6.16 18.58
C ILE A 70 -26.52 -7.35 18.32
N LYS A 71 -26.97 -8.32 17.51
CA LYS A 71 -26.20 -9.53 17.17
C LYS A 71 -24.93 -9.23 16.36
N GLU A 72 -24.94 -8.15 15.57
CA GLU A 72 -23.86 -7.78 14.66
C GLU A 72 -22.89 -6.77 15.28
N MET A 73 -23.17 -6.28 16.50
CA MET A 73 -22.31 -5.29 17.18
C MET A 73 -20.88 -5.78 17.34
N VAL A 74 -20.66 -7.05 17.70
CA VAL A 74 -19.31 -7.62 17.87
C VAL A 74 -18.54 -7.64 16.55
N ASP A 75 -19.23 -7.89 15.43
CA ASP A 75 -18.61 -7.94 14.11
C ASP A 75 -18.15 -6.55 13.63
N THR A 76 -18.72 -5.47 14.15
CA THR A 76 -18.24 -4.09 13.85
C THR A 76 -16.84 -3.84 14.39
N LEU A 77 -16.48 -4.46 15.51
CA LEU A 77 -15.18 -4.33 16.17
C LEU A 77 -14.16 -5.39 15.72
N ARG A 78 -14.62 -6.46 15.07
CA ARG A 78 -13.76 -7.56 14.64
C ARG A 78 -12.77 -7.11 13.56
N VAL A 79 -11.49 -7.10 13.90
CA VAL A 79 -10.39 -6.86 12.97
C VAL A 79 -9.88 -8.20 12.44
N VAL A 80 -10.20 -8.50 11.17
CA VAL A 80 -9.58 -9.62 10.46
C VAL A 80 -8.30 -9.08 9.81
N LYS A 81 -7.17 -9.24 10.51
CA LYS A 81 -5.87 -9.04 9.88
C LYS A 81 -5.58 -10.28 9.05
N ASP A 82 -5.84 -10.22 7.74
CA ASP A 82 -5.25 -11.17 6.81
C ASP A 82 -3.75 -10.91 6.79
N ILE A 83 -3.02 -11.58 7.69
CA ILE A 83 -1.57 -11.63 7.64
C ILE A 83 -1.25 -12.68 6.58
N PRO A 84 -0.80 -12.32 5.36
CA PRO A 84 -0.43 -13.30 4.38
C PRO A 84 0.76 -14.08 4.94
N GLN A 85 0.56 -15.35 5.27
CA GLN A 85 1.62 -16.27 5.66
C GLN A 85 2.46 -16.55 4.41
N LEU A 86 3.50 -15.74 4.20
CA LEU A 86 4.45 -15.91 3.12
C LEU A 86 5.35 -17.11 3.44
N LYS A 87 5.22 -18.17 2.65
CA LYS A 87 6.09 -19.33 2.75
C LYS A 87 7.28 -19.18 1.81
N VAL A 88 8.45 -19.63 2.25
CA VAL A 88 9.60 -19.81 1.35
C VAL A 88 9.20 -20.73 0.20
N ASN A 89 9.68 -20.44 -1.01
CA ASN A 89 9.31 -21.08 -2.27
C ASN A 89 7.87 -20.85 -2.76
N SER A 90 7.06 -20.04 -2.07
CA SER A 90 5.76 -19.62 -2.61
C SER A 90 5.93 -18.61 -3.74
N TYR A 91 4.92 -18.52 -4.61
CA TYR A 91 4.89 -17.54 -5.69
C TYR A 91 4.05 -16.32 -5.31
N VAL A 92 4.57 -15.14 -5.61
CA VAL A 92 3.91 -13.86 -5.37
C VAL A 92 3.88 -13.02 -6.64
N ARG A 93 2.93 -12.08 -6.72
CA ARG A 93 2.86 -11.08 -7.78
C ARG A 93 3.25 -9.71 -7.27
N LEU A 94 4.13 -9.05 -8.00
CA LEU A 94 4.60 -7.70 -7.68
C LEU A 94 3.52 -6.67 -8.02
N LYS A 95 3.17 -5.82 -7.05
CA LYS A 95 2.13 -4.78 -7.23
C LYS A 95 2.64 -3.47 -7.85
N ARG A 96 3.95 -3.21 -7.78
CA ARG A 96 4.59 -1.92 -8.14
C ARG A 96 5.89 -2.17 -8.92
N THR A 97 6.45 -1.10 -9.50
CA THR A 97 7.70 -1.05 -10.28
C THR A 97 7.60 -1.59 -11.72
N MET A 98 8.75 -1.74 -12.41
CA MET A 98 8.85 -2.27 -13.77
C MET A 98 8.39 -3.74 -13.90
N TYR A 99 8.45 -4.47 -12.78
CA TYR A 99 8.03 -5.87 -12.67
C TYR A 99 6.56 -6.01 -12.23
N LYS A 100 5.73 -4.96 -12.36
CA LYS A 100 4.31 -5.02 -11.99
C LYS A 100 3.61 -6.16 -12.73
N ASP A 101 2.90 -6.98 -11.96
CA ASP A 101 2.14 -8.16 -12.37
C ASP A 101 3.00 -9.39 -12.74
N ASP A 102 4.33 -9.31 -12.60
CA ASP A 102 5.22 -10.46 -12.82
C ASP A 102 5.15 -11.45 -11.66
N LEU A 103 5.38 -12.72 -12.00
CA LEU A 103 5.49 -13.81 -11.02
C LEU A 103 6.91 -13.85 -10.47
N ALA A 104 7.03 -13.89 -9.15
CA ALA A 104 8.30 -14.05 -8.46
C ALA A 104 8.18 -15.15 -7.40
N GLN A 105 9.26 -15.87 -7.15
CA GLN A 105 9.35 -16.87 -6.09
C GLN A 105 9.96 -16.22 -4.85
N VAL A 106 9.42 -16.53 -3.68
CA VAL A 106 9.95 -16.12 -2.39
C VAL A 106 11.18 -16.96 -2.07
N ASP A 107 12.34 -16.33 -2.00
CA ASP A 107 13.61 -16.98 -1.65
C ASP A 107 13.81 -16.97 -0.14
N TRP A 108 13.77 -15.78 0.46
CA TRP A 108 13.90 -15.61 1.90
C TRP A 108 12.99 -14.50 2.43
N VAL A 109 12.48 -14.68 3.65
CA VAL A 109 11.58 -13.72 4.30
C VAL A 109 12.26 -13.17 5.54
N ASP A 110 12.51 -11.86 5.55
CA ASP A 110 12.96 -11.14 6.74
C ASP A 110 11.74 -10.62 7.51
N VAL A 111 11.38 -11.33 8.58
CA VAL A 111 10.27 -10.93 9.45
C VAL A 111 10.61 -9.65 10.25
N ALA A 112 11.88 -9.45 10.61
CA ALA A 112 12.30 -8.31 11.42
C ALA A 112 12.24 -7.01 10.61
N GLN A 113 12.69 -7.03 9.36
CA GLN A 113 12.67 -5.85 8.49
C GLN A 113 11.42 -5.74 7.62
N SER A 114 10.49 -6.70 7.68
CA SER A 114 9.32 -6.77 6.78
C SER A 114 9.72 -6.69 5.29
N LYS A 115 10.84 -7.32 4.94
CA LYS A 115 11.38 -7.40 3.57
C LYS A 115 11.37 -8.84 3.09
N VAL A 116 11.26 -9.02 1.79
CA VAL A 116 11.24 -10.35 1.17
C VAL A 116 12.22 -10.33 0.00
N ASN A 117 13.13 -11.28 -0.01
CA ASN A 117 14.01 -11.53 -1.13
C ASN A 117 13.26 -12.40 -2.15
N LEU A 118 13.25 -11.93 -3.39
CA LEU A 118 12.44 -12.52 -4.46
C LEU A 118 13.33 -12.94 -5.62
N ARG A 119 13.11 -14.16 -6.11
CA ARG A 119 13.69 -14.65 -7.35
C ARG A 119 12.73 -14.35 -8.50
N ILE A 120 13.17 -13.56 -9.48
CA ILE A 120 12.38 -13.11 -10.62
C ILE A 120 13.18 -13.21 -11.92
N VAL A 121 12.48 -13.37 -13.05
CA VAL A 121 13.07 -13.26 -14.38
C VAL A 121 13.35 -11.79 -14.71
N PRO A 122 14.60 -11.41 -14.97
CA PRO A 122 14.94 -10.01 -15.20
C PRO A 122 14.36 -9.47 -16.52
N ARG A 123 14.13 -8.16 -16.52
CA ARG A 123 13.71 -7.38 -17.70
C ARG A 123 14.76 -6.31 -17.97
N ILE A 124 15.85 -6.71 -18.62
CA ILE A 124 17.02 -5.86 -18.85
C ILE A 124 17.20 -5.67 -20.36
N ASP A 125 17.32 -4.41 -20.78
CA ASP A 125 17.78 -4.07 -22.13
C ASP A 125 19.30 -4.02 -22.16
N TYR A 126 19.93 -5.02 -22.81
CA TYR A 126 21.38 -5.09 -22.99
C TYR A 126 21.95 -4.08 -24.00
N ASN A 127 21.11 -3.24 -24.61
CA ASN A 127 21.58 -2.22 -25.55
C ASN A 127 21.59 -0.82 -24.94
N ARG A 128 21.06 -0.68 -23.72
CA ARG A 128 20.90 0.62 -23.06
C ARG A 128 21.98 0.80 -22.01
N MET A 129 22.81 1.83 -22.18
CA MET A 129 23.81 2.22 -21.21
C MET A 129 23.13 2.69 -19.91
N ARG A 130 23.64 2.26 -18.74
CA ARG A 130 23.14 2.67 -17.42
C ARG A 130 24.21 3.47 -16.66
N GLY A 131 23.79 4.12 -15.58
CA GLY A 131 24.69 4.87 -14.71
C GLY A 131 25.34 6.09 -15.40
N ALA A 132 26.65 6.24 -15.20
CA ALA A 132 27.44 7.37 -15.70
C ALA A 132 27.57 7.43 -17.24
N LEU A 133 27.29 6.33 -17.95
CA LEU A 133 27.32 6.28 -19.42
C LEU A 133 25.99 6.71 -20.08
N ARG A 134 25.03 7.25 -19.32
CA ARG A 134 23.75 7.72 -19.87
C ARG A 134 23.90 9.05 -20.61
N THR A 135 23.49 9.08 -21.88
CA THR A 135 23.37 10.33 -22.66
C THR A 135 22.02 11.03 -22.37
N ASP A 136 21.90 12.33 -22.60
CA ASP A 136 20.63 13.06 -22.35
C ASP A 136 19.46 12.57 -23.21
N ALA A 137 19.75 11.96 -24.37
CA ALA A 137 18.75 11.29 -25.21
C ALA A 137 18.08 10.08 -24.51
N ASP A 138 18.80 9.39 -23.62
CA ASP A 138 18.28 8.26 -22.84
C ASP A 138 17.33 8.70 -21.71
N ARG A 139 17.43 9.93 -21.23
CA ARG A 139 16.59 10.45 -20.13
C ARG A 139 15.17 10.78 -20.59
N ASN A 140 15.03 11.21 -21.85
CA ASN A 140 13.74 11.62 -22.44
C ASN A 140 12.92 10.46 -23.02
N HIS A 141 13.48 9.25 -23.10
CA HIS A 141 12.73 8.07 -23.52
C HIS A 141 11.75 7.66 -22.41
N LYS A 142 10.53 8.22 -22.48
CA LYS A 142 9.40 7.84 -21.62
C LYS A 142 9.30 6.32 -21.59
N VAL A 143 9.41 5.75 -20.39
CA VAL A 143 9.36 4.33 -20.05
C VAL A 143 7.99 3.75 -20.45
N LYS A 144 7.73 3.58 -21.73
CA LYS A 144 6.43 3.08 -22.25
C LYS A 144 6.47 1.62 -22.69
N ARG A 145 7.64 1.06 -22.98
CA ARG A 145 7.77 -0.35 -23.35
C ARG A 145 8.62 -1.06 -22.30
N ARG A 146 8.00 -1.95 -21.54
CA ARG A 146 8.70 -2.85 -20.63
C ARG A 146 9.48 -3.85 -21.49
N PRO A 147 10.76 -4.14 -21.19
CA PRO A 147 11.51 -5.18 -21.88
C PRO A 147 10.77 -6.51 -21.75
N MET A 148 10.86 -7.36 -22.78
CA MET A 148 10.39 -8.74 -22.66
C MET A 148 11.20 -9.47 -21.59
N PRO A 149 10.57 -10.36 -20.79
CA PRO A 149 11.28 -11.08 -19.76
C PRO A 149 12.24 -12.07 -20.43
N ARG A 150 13.51 -12.06 -20.03
CA ARG A 150 14.53 -12.98 -20.53
C ARG A 150 15.39 -13.45 -19.37
N LEU A 151 15.90 -14.67 -19.47
CA LEU A 151 16.89 -15.15 -18.52
C LEU A 151 18.13 -14.26 -18.58
N PHE A 152 18.84 -14.19 -17.45
CA PHE A 152 20.01 -13.37 -17.33
C PHE A 152 21.18 -14.01 -18.09
N ASP A 153 21.58 -13.40 -19.19
CA ASP A 153 22.78 -13.80 -19.94
C ASP A 153 24.00 -13.02 -19.44
N LEU A 154 24.88 -13.69 -18.67
CA LEU A 154 26.17 -13.15 -18.20
C LEU A 154 27.06 -12.74 -19.37
N ASP A 155 27.12 -13.57 -20.42
CA ASP A 155 27.98 -13.34 -21.57
C ASP A 155 27.57 -12.12 -22.38
N ARG A 156 26.29 -11.72 -22.41
CA ARG A 156 25.89 -10.49 -23.12
C ARG A 156 26.35 -9.22 -22.40
N ILE A 157 26.45 -9.26 -21.08
CA ILE A 157 26.98 -8.16 -20.27
C ILE A 157 28.50 -8.15 -20.32
N ASN A 158 29.13 -9.34 -20.32
CA ASN A 158 30.58 -9.50 -20.34
C ASN A 158 31.20 -9.38 -21.74
N CYS A 159 30.53 -9.81 -22.81
CA CYS A 159 31.00 -9.65 -24.20
C CYS A 159 30.97 -8.17 -24.62
N ILE A 160 30.12 -7.38 -23.98
CA ILE A 160 30.16 -5.92 -23.99
C ILE A 160 31.47 -5.40 -23.34
N LYS A 161 32.02 -6.07 -22.32
CA LYS A 161 33.37 -5.79 -21.75
C LYS A 161 34.54 -6.10 -22.71
N CYS A 162 34.34 -6.86 -23.78
CA CYS A 162 35.39 -7.10 -24.78
C CYS A 162 35.55 -5.95 -25.79
N HIS A 163 34.74 -4.90 -25.71
CA HIS A 163 34.97 -3.63 -26.40
C HIS A 163 35.06 -2.50 -25.36
N PRO A 164 36.19 -1.75 -25.30
CA PRO A 164 36.47 -0.79 -24.23
C PRO A 164 35.52 0.42 -24.14
N SER A 165 34.51 0.51 -25.02
CA SER A 165 33.58 1.64 -25.14
C SER A 165 32.12 1.30 -24.79
N ARG A 166 31.83 0.08 -24.37
CA ARG A 166 30.48 -0.34 -24.01
C ARG A 166 30.58 -1.12 -22.72
N GLU A 167 30.49 -0.45 -21.57
CA GLU A 167 30.17 -1.12 -20.32
C GLU A 167 28.79 -0.63 -19.92
N ILE A 168 27.82 -1.53 -19.70
CA ILE A 168 26.47 -1.11 -19.30
C ILE A 168 26.45 -0.63 -17.84
N GLY A 169 27.53 -0.90 -17.09
CA GLY A 169 27.65 -0.57 -15.67
C GLY A 169 26.84 -1.53 -14.79
N GLY A 170 27.48 -2.09 -13.76
CA GLY A 170 26.88 -2.97 -12.77
C GLY A 170 27.85 -4.05 -12.31
N GLU A 171 28.11 -4.12 -11.00
CA GLU A 171 28.82 -5.24 -10.38
C GLU A 171 27.88 -6.44 -10.29
N VAL A 172 28.36 -7.61 -10.72
CA VAL A 172 27.64 -8.88 -10.60
C VAL A 172 28.29 -9.66 -9.48
N THR A 173 27.61 -9.76 -8.35
CA THR A 173 27.99 -10.64 -7.24
C THR A 173 27.15 -11.91 -7.30
N ASN A 174 27.75 -13.06 -7.00
CA ASN A 174 27.00 -14.31 -6.87
C ASN A 174 26.44 -14.45 -5.45
N ASP A 175 25.39 -15.25 -5.30
CA ASP A 175 24.87 -15.63 -3.99
C ASP A 175 25.97 -16.39 -3.22
N GLY A 176 26.64 -15.70 -2.29
CA GLY A 176 27.80 -16.21 -1.54
C GLY A 176 29.00 -15.26 -1.44
N ASP A 177 29.01 -14.12 -2.14
CA ASP A 177 30.11 -13.13 -2.12
C ASP A 177 30.03 -12.11 -0.95
N PHE A 178 29.42 -12.48 0.18
CA PHE A 178 29.43 -11.72 1.44
C PHE A 178 29.80 -12.62 2.63
#